data_AF-A0ABD2ZRN2-F1
#
_entry.id   AF-A0ABD2ZRN2-F1
#
_cell.length_a   1.000
_cell.length_b   1.000
_cell.length_c   1.000
_cell.angle_alpha   90.00
_cell.angle_beta   90.00
_cell.angle_gamma   90.00
#
_symmetry.space_group_name_H-M   'P 1'
#
loop_
_entity.id
_entity.type
_entity.pdbx_description
1 polymer ?
#
loop_
_entity_poly.entity_id
_entity_poly.type
_entity_poly.pdbx_seq_one_letter_code
_entity_poly.pdbx_strand_id
1 'polypeptide(L)'
;MSCLVLSLPKKVCKDINSIIANYWWGNEEKERGMNWMRWKKLSETKVKGGLGFRDIQHFNVALLAKQLWRLITQPNLLVSKVFNSKYFAGSSPLAARKPKGAS
;
A
#
# COMPACT_ATOMS: atom_id res chain seq x y z
N MET A 1 13.27 -2.14 -12.54
CA MET A 1 13.58 -3.06 -11.43
C MET A 1 13.00 -2.51 -10.11
N SER A 2 11.67 -2.45 -9.99
CA SER A 2 11.02 -1.57 -9.00
C SER A 2 9.88 -2.19 -8.19
N CYS A 3 9.52 -3.47 -8.38
CA CYS A 3 8.17 -3.87 -7.97
C CYS A 3 8.01 -4.41 -6.53
N LEU A 4 8.95 -5.05 -5.82
CA LEU A 4 8.69 -5.52 -4.43
C LEU A 4 9.29 -4.64 -3.32
N VAL A 5 9.87 -3.49 -3.67
CA VAL A 5 10.38 -2.50 -2.68
C VAL A 5 9.31 -1.44 -2.38
N LEU A 6 8.04 -1.85 -2.32
CA LEU A 6 6.90 -0.93 -2.13
C LEU A 6 6.18 -1.18 -0.81
N SER A 7 6.83 -1.75 0.20
CA SER A 7 6.34 -1.53 1.56
C SER A 7 6.59 -0.07 1.92
N LEU A 8 5.59 0.77 1.65
CA LEU A 8 5.67 2.20 1.91
C LEU A 8 5.76 2.42 3.42
N PRO A 9 6.71 3.26 3.90
CA PRO A 9 6.76 3.64 5.30
C PRO A 9 5.42 4.25 5.72
N LYS A 10 4.95 3.91 6.92
CA LYS A 10 3.67 4.41 7.45
C LYS A 10 3.58 5.94 7.41
N LYS A 11 4.71 6.63 7.58
CA LYS A 11 4.82 8.09 7.48
C LYS A 11 4.45 8.58 6.08
N VAL A 12 5.05 8.02 5.03
CA VAL A 12 4.74 8.37 3.63
C VAL A 12 3.27 8.15 3.32
N CYS A 13 2.68 7.03 3.76
CA CYS A 13 1.25 6.80 3.56
C CYS A 13 0.37 7.83 4.27
N LYS A 14 0.77 8.27 5.48
CA LYS A 14 0.07 9.34 6.21
C LYS A 14 0.22 10.68 5.48
N ASP A 15 1.41 11.00 4.99
CA ASP A 15 1.67 12.24 4.26
C ASP A 15 0.83 12.31 2.98
N ILE A 16 0.74 11.20 2.22
CA ILE A 16 -0.12 11.11 1.03
C ILE A 16 -1.59 11.28 1.41
N ASN A 17 -2.08 10.55 2.43
CA ASN A 17 -3.44 10.72 2.93
C ASN A 17 -3.73 12.17 3.33
N SER A 18 -2.77 12.86 3.96
CA SER A 18 -2.88 14.27 4.33
C SER A 18 -2.94 15.21 3.13
N ILE A 19 -2.15 14.96 2.08
CA ILE A 19 -2.20 15.74 0.83
C ILE A 19 -3.56 15.60 0.17
N ILE A 20 -4.10 14.37 0.09
CA ILE A 20 -5.43 14.13 -0.49
C ILE A 20 -6.51 14.80 0.36
N ALA A 21 -6.40 14.72 1.70
CA ALA A 21 -7.33 15.40 2.59
C ALA A 21 -7.31 16.92 2.42
N ASN A 22 -6.12 17.52 2.34
CA ASN A 22 -5.96 18.95 2.14
C ASN A 22 -6.46 19.40 0.76
N TYR A 23 -6.27 18.58 -0.28
CA TYR A 23 -6.85 18.85 -1.59
C TYR A 23 -8.38 18.79 -1.56
N TRP A 24 -8.93 17.80 -0.88
CA TRP A 24 -10.38 17.60 -0.81
C TRP A 24 -11.09 18.70 0.00
N TRP A 25 -10.47 19.18 1.08
CA TRP A 25 -11.05 20.19 1.97
C TRP A 25 -10.54 21.61 1.75
N GLY A 26 -9.45 21.80 1.01
CA GLY A 26 -8.82 23.11 0.79
C GLY A 26 -9.52 23.95 -0.29
N ASN A 27 -9.55 25.27 -0.08
CA ASN A 27 -9.96 26.26 -1.09
C ASN A 27 -8.74 26.75 -1.90
N GLU A 28 -9.00 27.34 -3.07
CA GLU A 28 -7.97 27.85 -3.99
C GLU A 28 -7.06 28.96 -3.40
N GLU A 29 -7.48 29.64 -2.34
CA GLU A 29 -6.73 30.75 -1.73
C GLU A 29 -6.18 30.39 -0.35
N LYS A 30 -4.98 29.79 -0.30
CA LYS A 30 -4.00 29.76 0.82
C LYS A 30 -4.49 29.38 2.24
N GLU A 31 -5.77 29.15 2.47
CA GLU A 31 -6.36 28.78 3.74
C GLU A 31 -6.43 27.26 3.82
N ARG A 32 -5.95 26.73 4.94
CA ARG A 32 -6.18 25.32 5.28
C ARG A 32 -7.67 25.15 5.53
N GLY A 33 -8.38 24.64 4.54
CA GLY A 33 -9.78 24.28 4.71
C GLY A 33 -9.98 23.32 5.87
N MET A 34 -11.04 23.53 6.63
CA MET A 34 -11.29 22.78 7.85
C MET A 34 -11.62 21.32 7.51
N ASN A 35 -10.89 20.38 8.09
CA ASN A 35 -11.20 18.96 7.95
C ASN A 35 -12.47 18.63 8.76
N TRP A 36 -13.63 18.70 8.12
CA TRP A 36 -14.95 18.42 8.73
C TRP A 36 -15.09 16.99 9.27
N MET A 37 -14.27 16.06 8.77
CA MET A 37 -14.31 14.66 9.19
C MET A 37 -12.92 14.04 9.21
N ARG A 38 -12.68 13.15 10.18
CA ARG A 38 -11.43 12.37 10.26
C ARG A 38 -11.26 11.50 9.02
N TRP A 39 -10.04 11.47 8.47
CA TRP A 39 -9.69 10.67 7.28
C TRP A 39 -10.08 9.19 7.40
N LYS A 40 -9.92 8.60 8.59
CA LYS A 40 -10.31 7.21 8.85
C LYS A 40 -11.80 6.95 8.53
N LYS A 41 -12.70 7.85 8.93
CA LYS A 41 -14.14 7.73 8.67
C LYS A 41 -14.46 7.97 7.20
N LEU A 42 -13.77 8.91 6.55
CA LEU A 42 -13.88 9.15 5.11
C LEU A 42 -13.46 7.93 4.28
N SER A 43 -12.47 7.17 4.76
CA SER A 43 -12.00 5.95 4.10
C SER A 43 -12.88 4.72 4.28
N GLU A 44 -13.90 4.79 5.14
CA GLU A 44 -14.85 3.69 5.28
C GLU A 44 -15.78 3.59 4.07
N THR A 45 -16.40 2.43 3.89
CA THR A 45 -17.34 2.20 2.79
C THR A 45 -18.58 3.07 2.96
N LYS A 46 -19.26 3.38 1.85
CA LYS A 46 -20.52 4.14 1.86
C LYS A 46 -21.60 3.49 2.74
N VAL A 47 -21.65 2.16 2.76
CA VAL A 47 -22.55 1.38 3.62
C VAL A 47 -22.30 1.62 5.11
N LYS A 48 -21.05 1.92 5.50
CA LYS A 48 -20.66 2.23 6.88
C LYS A 48 -20.67 3.74 7.19
N GLY A 49 -21.21 4.56 6.28
CA GLY A 49 -21.28 6.02 6.47
C GLY A 49 -19.98 6.76 6.17
N GLY A 50 -19.04 6.12 5.46
CA GLY A 50 -17.86 6.78 4.88
C GLY A 50 -18.09 7.22 3.43
N LEU A 51 -17.07 7.80 2.81
CA LEU A 51 -17.11 8.22 1.40
C LEU A 51 -16.44 7.22 0.44
N GLY A 52 -15.81 6.17 0.99
CA GLY A 52 -15.11 5.15 0.21
C GLY A 52 -13.74 5.60 -0.28
N PHE A 53 -13.12 6.61 0.33
CA PHE A 53 -11.75 6.96 0.03
C PHE A 53 -10.82 5.79 0.34
N ARG A 54 -9.76 5.63 -0.46
CA ARG A 54 -8.79 4.56 -0.21
C ARG A 54 -7.80 5.03 0.84
N ASP A 55 -7.72 4.29 1.94
CA ASP A 55 -6.59 4.43 2.85
C ASP A 55 -5.34 3.84 2.18
N ILE A 56 -4.31 4.66 2.00
CA ILE A 56 -3.09 4.29 1.27
C ILE A 56 -2.32 3.16 1.96
N GLN A 57 -2.38 3.06 3.29
CA GLN A 57 -1.71 1.94 3.99
C GLN A 57 -2.38 0.62 3.64
N HIS A 58 -3.70 0.55 3.73
CA HIS A 58 -4.47 -0.66 3.38
C HIS A 58 -4.35 -0.98 1.89
N PHE A 59 -4.40 0.03 1.04
CA PHE A 59 -4.23 -0.14 -0.40
C PHE A 59 -2.84 -0.69 -0.75
N ASN A 60 -1.79 -0.22 -0.06
CA ASN A 60 -0.45 -0.73 -0.25
C ASN A 60 -0.31 -2.20 0.11
N VAL A 61 -0.91 -2.64 1.22
CA VAL A 61 -0.94 -4.06 1.62
C VAL A 61 -1.66 -4.89 0.56
N ALA A 62 -2.80 -4.41 0.04
CA ALA A 62 -3.53 -5.10 -1.01
C ALA A 62 -2.71 -5.21 -2.32
N LEU A 63 -1.95 -4.19 -2.69
CA LEU A 63 -1.06 -4.22 -3.85
C LEU A 63 0.08 -5.23 -3.66
N LEU A 64 0.70 -5.27 -2.48
CA LEU A 64 1.72 -6.26 -2.14
C LEU A 64 1.16 -7.68 -2.23
N ALA A 65 -0.04 -7.92 -1.70
CA ALA A 65 -0.72 -9.22 -1.80
C ALA A 65 -1.01 -9.60 -3.25
N LYS A 66 -1.52 -8.68 -4.06
CA LYS A 66 -1.77 -8.90 -5.50
C LYS A 66 -0.49 -9.27 -6.25
N GLN A 67 0.63 -8.64 -5.88
CA GLN A 67 1.91 -8.93 -6.49
C GLN A 67 2.48 -10.27 -6.05
N LEU A 68 2.40 -10.60 -4.76
CA LEU A 68 2.76 -11.91 -4.24
C LEU A 68 1.94 -13.01 -4.94
N TRP A 69 0.64 -12.79 -5.12
CA TRP A 69 -0.23 -13.71 -5.85
C TRP A 69 0.24 -13.94 -7.29
N ARG A 70 0.69 -12.89 -8.00
CA ARG A 70 1.27 -13.02 -9.34
C ARG A 70 2.57 -13.84 -9.35
N LEU A 71 3.43 -13.68 -8.34
CA LEU A 71 4.66 -14.48 -8.23
C LEU A 71 4.35 -15.98 -8.08
N ILE A 72 3.28 -16.31 -7.34
CA ILE A 72 2.85 -17.69 -7.09
C ILE A 72 2.18 -18.29 -8.34
N THR A 73 1.26 -17.55 -8.96
CA THR A 73 0.47 -18.04 -10.10
C THR A 73 1.24 -18.07 -11.42
N GLN A 74 2.28 -17.23 -11.57
CA GLN A 74 3.07 -17.12 -12.80
C GLN A 74 4.58 -17.25 -12.50
N PRO A 75 5.07 -18.45 -12.13
CA PRO A 75 6.47 -18.64 -11.72
C PRO A 75 7.48 -18.50 -12.87
N ASN A 76 7.05 -18.65 -14.12
CA ASN A 76 7.92 -18.65 -15.29
C ASN A 76 8.29 -17.25 -15.80
N LEU A 77 7.63 -16.19 -15.33
CA LEU A 77 7.97 -14.82 -15.69
C LEU A 77 9.40 -14.48 -15.20
N LEU A 78 10.13 -13.68 -15.98
CA LEU A 78 11.48 -13.22 -15.60
C LEU A 78 11.47 -12.55 -14.21
N VAL A 79 10.46 -11.70 -13.96
CA VAL A 79 10.29 -11.05 -12.66
C VAL A 79 10.12 -12.07 -11.54
N SER A 80 9.32 -13.12 -11.73
CA SER A 80 9.11 -14.17 -10.73
C SER A 80 10.38 -14.95 -10.45
N LYS A 81 11.16 -15.29 -11.49
CA LYS A 81 12.45 -15.97 -11.33
C LYS A 81 13.48 -15.12 -10.57
N VAL A 82 13.62 -13.84 -10.95
CA VAL A 82 14.53 -12.89 -10.27
C VAL A 82 14.12 -12.66 -8.81
N PHE A 83 12.81 -12.60 -8.53
CA PHE A 83 12.34 -12.45 -7.16
C PHE A 83 12.53 -13.71 -6.32
N ASN A 84 12.23 -14.88 -6.88
CA ASN A 84 12.46 -16.14 -6.20
C ASN A 84 13.93 -16.39 -5.90
N SER A 85 14.85 -16.05 -6.82
CA SER A 85 16.28 -16.20 -6.57
C SER A 85 16.80 -15.20 -5.53
N LYS A 86 16.36 -13.94 -5.58
CA LYS A 86 16.88 -12.88 -4.69
C LYS A 86 16.32 -12.94 -3.27
N TYR A 87 15.03 -13.21 -3.10
CA TYR A 87 14.36 -13.07 -1.81
C TYR A 87 13.90 -14.39 -1.20
N PHE A 88 13.71 -15.42 -2.01
CA PHE A 88 13.13 -16.68 -1.55
C PHE A 88 14.10 -17.87 -1.65
N ALA A 89 15.35 -17.67 -2.11
CA ALA A 89 16.42 -18.67 -2.15
C ALA A 89 15.98 -20.07 -2.67
N GLY A 90 15.07 -20.11 -3.66
CA GLY A 90 14.53 -21.36 -4.22
C GLY A 90 13.37 -21.99 -3.43
N SER A 91 12.96 -21.41 -2.31
CA SER A 91 11.73 -21.76 -1.59
C SER A 91 10.49 -21.09 -2.22
N SER A 92 9.31 -21.67 -1.99
CA SER A 92 8.04 -21.05 -2.38
C SER A 92 7.82 -19.74 -1.59
N PRO A 93 7.31 -18.66 -2.22
CA PRO A 93 7.00 -17.40 -1.53
C PRO A 93 6.09 -17.55 -0.30
N LEU A 94 5.26 -18.60 -0.26
CA LEU A 94 4.38 -18.93 0.87
C LEU A 94 5.12 -19.58 2.05
N ALA A 95 6.23 -20.26 1.77
CA ALA A 95 7.07 -20.95 2.76
C ALA A 95 8.25 -20.08 3.22
N ALA A 96 8.37 -18.86 2.69
CA ALA A 96 9.46 -17.95 2.97
C ALA A 96 9.47 -17.54 4.45
N ARG A 97 10.61 -17.71 5.11
CA ARG A 97 10.81 -17.25 6.49
C ARG A 97 11.44 -15.86 6.50
N LYS A 98 10.98 -15.03 7.44
CA LYS A 98 11.59 -13.73 7.73
C LYS A 98 13.06 -13.97 8.14
N PRO A 99 14.05 -13.36 7.48
CA PRO A 99 15.45 -13.50 7.88
C PRO A 99 15.65 -12.91 9.29
N LYS A 100 16.51 -13.55 10.09
CA LYS A 100 16.86 -13.09 11.43
C LYS A 100 17.47 -11.69 11.30
N GLY A 101 16.75 -10.65 11.75
CA GLY A 101 17.19 -9.25 11.69
C GLY A 101 16.31 -8.31 10.86
N ALA A 102 15.31 -8.79 10.12
CA ALA A 102 14.35 -7.90 9.49
C ALA A 102 13.39 -7.32 10.55
N SER A 103 13.25 -5.99 10.60
CA SER A 103 12.22 -5.27 11.37
C SER A 103 10.84 -5.48 10.76
#